data_AF-A0A3B8IQB4-F1
#
_entry.id   AF-A0A3B8IQB4-F1
#
_cell.length_a   1.000
_cell.length_b   1.000
_cell.length_c   1.000
_cell.angle_alpha   90.00
_cell.angle_beta   90.00
_cell.angle_gamma   90.00
#
_symmetry.space_group_name_H-M   'P 1'
#
loop_
_entity.id
_entity.type
_entity.pdbx_description
1 polymer ?
#
loop_
_entity_poly.entity_id
_entity_poly.type
_entity_poly.pdbx_seq_one_letter_code
_entity_poly.pdbx_strand_id
1 'polypeptide(L)'
;MNILSPFLIGIGLIVCTQTSLAQDVDNNRQAIELVKLAEDVKQFDPRGPLVQIRELYSQAAEFDPNLVEARYQTGLYYLMTEQHHMAVPHLEKVIELNPDYNISLRFHMARAYQYAGEYNKAIAEYEKYLEQLGVGSGSNSNRLYKHIEECQAALALVKKPVPVQITNLGDRINSEWPDYAPMVDHQEQLLFFTSRRETNNHSDLVDDDLFYYEEIYFSHKEGATWGEAHQPGSILNTRKHDSNLALSPDGKTLYLYSDKNGGDIYYS
;
A
#
# COMPACT_ATOMS: atom_id res chain seq x y z
N MET A 1 -70.01 -23.37 13.84
CA MET A 1 -70.06 -22.19 12.94
C MET A 1 -68.94 -21.26 13.38
N ASN A 2 -67.76 -21.35 12.77
CA ASN A 2 -67.31 -20.63 11.55
C ASN A 2 -67.15 -19.11 11.82
N ILE A 3 -66.05 -18.39 11.58
CA ILE A 3 -64.78 -18.59 10.84
C ILE A 3 -63.75 -17.56 11.40
N LEU A 4 -62.47 -17.94 11.41
CA LEU A 4 -61.28 -17.08 11.65
C LEU A 4 -61.04 -16.07 10.52
N SER A 5 -60.65 -14.83 10.85
CA SER A 5 -60.09 -13.85 9.89
C SER A 5 -58.57 -13.78 10.00
N PRO A 6 -57.79 -14.03 8.92
CA PRO A 6 -56.35 -13.85 8.88
C PRO A 6 -55.99 -12.69 7.92
N PHE A 7 -55.84 -11.46 8.41
CA PHE A 7 -55.35 -10.35 7.58
C PHE A 7 -54.66 -9.30 8.44
N LEU A 8 -53.38 -9.53 8.81
CA LEU A 8 -52.55 -8.45 9.38
C LEU A 8 -51.02 -8.68 9.35
N ILE A 9 -50.49 -9.63 8.55
CA ILE A 9 -49.04 -9.90 8.48
C ILE A 9 -48.37 -9.28 7.22
N GLY A 10 -49.13 -8.75 6.26
CA GLY A 10 -48.59 -8.36 4.94
C GLY A 10 -47.99 -6.96 4.77
N ILE A 11 -48.22 -6.01 5.67
CA ILE A 11 -47.90 -4.58 5.42
C ILE A 11 -46.49 -4.20 5.92
N GLY A 12 -46.00 -4.82 7.00
CA GLY A 12 -44.66 -4.53 7.55
C GLY A 12 -43.50 -5.02 6.66
N LEU A 13 -43.67 -6.15 5.98
CA LEU A 13 -42.67 -6.68 5.04
C LEU A 13 -42.55 -5.81 3.79
N ILE A 14 -43.67 -5.33 3.22
CA ILE A 14 -43.66 -4.55 1.99
C ILE A 14 -43.01 -3.17 2.21
N VAL A 15 -43.31 -2.49 3.32
CA VAL A 15 -42.69 -1.18 3.64
C VAL A 15 -41.19 -1.33 3.89
N CYS A 16 -40.77 -2.37 4.62
CA CYS A 16 -39.34 -2.64 4.88
C CYS A 16 -38.58 -2.97 3.57
N THR A 17 -39.19 -3.75 2.67
CA THR A 17 -38.59 -4.05 1.36
C THR A 17 -38.54 -2.84 0.42
N GLN A 18 -39.51 -1.94 0.47
CA GLN A 18 -39.49 -0.72 -0.36
C GLN A 18 -38.43 0.27 0.13
N THR A 19 -38.24 0.39 1.45
CA THR A 19 -37.16 1.21 2.01
C THR A 19 -35.78 0.61 1.75
N SER A 20 -35.63 -0.72 1.82
CA SER A 20 -34.35 -1.37 1.51
C SER A 20 -34.01 -1.24 0.03
N LEU A 21 -34.97 -1.47 -0.87
CA LEU A 21 -34.75 -1.31 -2.31
C LEU A 21 -34.44 0.14 -2.71
N ALA A 22 -35.08 1.12 -2.08
CA ALA A 22 -34.76 2.53 -2.32
C ALA A 22 -33.34 2.89 -1.84
N GLN A 23 -32.93 2.35 -0.68
CA GLN A 23 -31.57 2.52 -0.16
C GLN A 23 -30.52 1.85 -1.06
N ASP A 24 -30.80 0.63 -1.54
CA ASP A 24 -29.90 -0.10 -2.44
C ASP A 24 -29.73 0.65 -3.79
N VAL A 25 -30.80 1.25 -4.32
CA VAL A 25 -30.71 2.06 -5.55
C VAL A 25 -29.86 3.33 -5.34
N ASP A 26 -29.99 3.98 -4.18
CA ASP A 26 -29.20 5.17 -3.85
C ASP A 26 -27.73 4.81 -3.65
N ASN A 27 -27.44 3.72 -2.92
CA ASN A 27 -26.10 3.20 -2.73
C ASN A 27 -25.42 2.83 -4.06
N ASN A 28 -26.12 2.11 -4.95
CA ASN A 28 -25.58 1.75 -6.27
C ASN A 28 -25.25 2.98 -7.11
N ARG A 29 -26.10 4.03 -7.03
CA ARG A 29 -25.83 5.30 -7.70
C ARG A 29 -24.58 5.98 -7.14
N GLN A 30 -24.44 6.05 -5.82
CA GLN A 30 -23.27 6.62 -5.15
C GLN A 30 -21.99 5.88 -5.53
N ALA A 31 -22.03 4.54 -5.57
CA ALA A 31 -20.91 3.73 -6.02
C ALA A 31 -20.47 4.08 -7.45
N ILE A 32 -21.42 4.23 -8.38
CA ILE A 32 -21.13 4.60 -9.78
C ILE A 32 -20.54 6.02 -9.88
N GLU A 33 -21.07 6.97 -9.11
CA GLU A 33 -20.55 8.34 -9.08
C GLU A 33 -19.10 8.39 -8.56
N LEU A 34 -18.77 7.60 -7.54
CA LEU A 34 -17.41 7.47 -7.00
C LEU A 34 -16.43 6.81 -7.99
N VAL A 35 -16.86 5.74 -8.67
CA VAL A 35 -16.05 5.13 -9.75
C VAL A 35 -15.76 6.14 -10.85
N LYS A 36 -16.76 6.92 -11.26
CA LYS A 36 -16.58 7.96 -12.27
C LYS A 36 -15.59 9.03 -11.80
N LEU A 37 -15.69 9.47 -10.55
CA LEU A 37 -14.76 10.43 -9.98
C LEU A 37 -13.32 9.87 -9.95
N ALA A 38 -13.14 8.60 -9.59
CA ALA A 38 -11.84 7.93 -9.62
C ALA A 38 -11.24 7.90 -11.03
N GLU A 39 -12.05 7.62 -12.04
CA GLU A 39 -11.63 7.64 -13.45
C GLU A 39 -11.30 9.05 -13.95
N ASP A 40 -12.06 10.07 -13.55
CA ASP A 40 -11.79 11.47 -13.88
C ASP A 40 -10.45 11.92 -13.26
N VAL A 41 -10.17 11.54 -12.01
CA VAL A 41 -8.88 11.81 -11.34
C VAL A 41 -7.73 11.13 -12.09
N LYS A 42 -7.87 9.84 -12.42
CA LYS A 42 -6.87 9.09 -13.19
C LYS A 42 -6.59 9.70 -14.56
N GLN A 43 -7.61 10.22 -15.23
CA GLN A 43 -7.46 10.86 -16.53
C GLN A 43 -6.71 12.18 -16.42
N PHE A 44 -6.99 12.97 -15.39
CA PHE A 44 -6.34 14.26 -15.17
C PHE A 44 -4.88 14.09 -14.74
N ASP A 45 -4.61 13.10 -13.88
CA ASP A 45 -3.27 12.77 -13.43
C ASP A 45 -3.06 11.25 -13.30
N PRO A 46 -2.53 10.60 -14.35
CA PRO A 46 -2.28 9.15 -14.35
C PRO A 46 -1.16 8.71 -13.39
N ARG A 47 -0.34 9.65 -12.89
CA ARG A 47 0.75 9.40 -11.95
C ARG A 47 0.51 9.96 -10.56
N GLY A 48 -0.52 10.80 -10.41
CA GLY A 48 -0.87 11.53 -9.19
C GLY A 48 -1.41 10.64 -8.07
N PRO A 49 -2.59 10.93 -7.49
CA PRO A 49 -2.87 10.48 -6.13
C PRO A 49 -3.42 9.05 -6.09
N LEU A 50 -2.53 8.05 -6.24
CA LEU A 50 -2.86 6.62 -6.15
C LEU A 50 -3.66 6.29 -4.87
N VAL A 51 -3.32 6.95 -3.76
CA VAL A 51 -4.04 6.84 -2.49
C VAL A 51 -5.46 7.40 -2.60
N GLN A 52 -5.66 8.57 -3.18
CA GLN A 52 -7.01 9.12 -3.39
C GLN A 52 -7.85 8.22 -4.29
N ILE A 53 -7.27 7.72 -5.38
CA ILE A 53 -7.96 6.81 -6.30
C ILE A 53 -8.35 5.51 -5.58
N ARG A 54 -7.45 4.95 -4.75
CA ARG A 54 -7.75 3.81 -3.88
C ARG A 54 -8.95 4.08 -2.98
N GLU A 55 -8.97 5.22 -2.30
CA GLU A 55 -10.06 5.57 -1.38
C GLU A 55 -11.41 5.72 -2.09
N LEU A 56 -11.43 6.34 -3.27
CA LEU A 56 -12.64 6.48 -4.07
C LEU A 56 -13.20 5.11 -4.50
N TYR A 57 -12.33 4.20 -4.96
CA TYR A 57 -12.73 2.84 -5.31
C TYR A 57 -13.16 2.01 -4.09
N SER A 58 -12.49 2.19 -2.95
CA SER A 58 -12.82 1.49 -1.70
C SER A 58 -14.21 1.88 -1.23
N GLN A 59 -14.52 3.19 -1.20
CA GLN A 59 -15.85 3.69 -0.87
C GLN A 59 -16.91 3.19 -1.87
N ALA A 60 -16.60 3.17 -3.17
CA ALA A 60 -17.53 2.62 -4.15
C ALA A 60 -17.85 1.14 -3.90
N ALA A 61 -16.84 0.34 -3.52
CA ALA A 61 -17.01 -1.07 -3.17
C ALA A 61 -17.73 -1.29 -1.82
N GLU A 62 -17.73 -0.30 -0.93
CA GLU A 62 -18.53 -0.30 0.30
C GLU A 62 -20.01 0.01 0.01
N PHE A 63 -20.27 1.00 -0.85
CA PHE A 63 -21.63 1.35 -1.27
C PHE A 63 -22.30 0.24 -2.08
N ASP A 64 -21.61 -0.34 -3.07
CA ASP A 64 -22.06 -1.52 -3.80
C ASP A 64 -21.04 -2.67 -3.66
N PRO A 65 -21.24 -3.55 -2.66
CA PRO A 65 -20.41 -4.73 -2.45
C PRO A 65 -20.42 -5.75 -3.60
N ASN A 66 -21.26 -5.62 -4.61
CA ASN A 66 -21.29 -6.53 -5.76
C ASN A 66 -20.77 -5.86 -7.05
N LEU A 67 -20.36 -4.59 -6.98
CA LEU A 67 -19.73 -3.88 -8.09
C LEU A 67 -18.31 -4.42 -8.33
N VAL A 68 -18.21 -5.40 -9.24
CA VAL A 68 -16.98 -6.13 -9.55
C VAL A 68 -15.83 -5.18 -9.94
N GLU A 69 -16.11 -4.16 -10.75
CA GLU A 69 -15.14 -3.14 -11.16
C GLU A 69 -14.52 -2.44 -9.93
N ALA A 70 -15.37 -1.88 -9.05
CA ALA A 70 -14.90 -1.14 -7.89
C ALA A 70 -14.04 -2.02 -6.98
N ARG A 71 -14.44 -3.29 -6.77
CA ARG A 71 -13.64 -4.23 -5.98
C ARG A 71 -12.31 -4.57 -6.62
N TYR A 72 -12.30 -4.84 -7.92
CA TYR A 72 -11.07 -5.15 -8.63
C TYR A 72 -10.09 -3.99 -8.58
N GLN A 73 -10.58 -2.78 -8.87
CA GLN A 73 -9.76 -1.57 -8.81
C GLN A 73 -9.26 -1.30 -7.40
N THR A 74 -10.11 -1.46 -6.37
CA THR A 74 -9.67 -1.36 -4.97
C THR A 74 -8.49 -2.29 -4.68
N GLY A 75 -8.60 -3.57 -5.04
CA GLY A 75 -7.52 -4.54 -4.88
C GLY A 75 -6.25 -4.15 -5.66
N LEU A 76 -6.40 -3.67 -6.89
CA LEU A 76 -5.27 -3.22 -7.71
C LEU A 76 -4.55 -2.02 -7.08
N TYR A 77 -5.28 -1.02 -6.61
CA TYR A 77 -4.69 0.18 -5.99
C TYR A 77 -4.12 -0.10 -4.59
N TYR A 78 -4.67 -1.07 -3.84
CA TYR A 78 -3.97 -1.61 -2.67
C TYR A 78 -2.63 -2.25 -3.05
N LEU A 79 -2.53 -2.99 -4.16
CA LEU A 79 -1.26 -3.56 -4.65
C LEU A 79 -0.25 -2.54 -5.20
N MET A 80 -0.66 -1.28 -5.36
CA MET A 80 0.17 -0.17 -5.83
C MET A 80 0.50 0.83 -4.71
N THR A 81 -0.11 0.68 -3.52
CA THR A 81 0.10 1.54 -2.36
C THR A 81 0.62 0.70 -1.19
N GLU A 82 1.09 1.33 -0.11
CA GLU A 82 1.83 0.65 0.97
C GLU A 82 1.09 -0.55 1.61
N GLN A 83 -0.24 -0.54 1.61
CA GLN A 83 -1.10 -1.52 2.27
C GLN A 83 -1.42 -2.74 1.37
N HIS A 84 -0.43 -3.31 0.72
CA HIS A 84 -0.59 -4.37 -0.29
C HIS A 84 -1.44 -5.57 0.17
N HIS A 85 -1.30 -5.99 1.43
CA HIS A 85 -2.02 -7.14 1.99
C HIS A 85 -3.54 -6.91 2.06
N MET A 86 -3.99 -5.65 2.14
CA MET A 86 -5.41 -5.30 2.16
C MET A 86 -6.10 -5.59 0.82
N ALA A 87 -5.36 -5.87 -0.26
CA ALA A 87 -5.93 -6.25 -1.55
C ALA A 87 -6.67 -7.61 -1.52
N VAL A 88 -6.27 -8.54 -0.63
CA VAL A 88 -6.78 -9.92 -0.58
C VAL A 88 -8.31 -9.99 -0.52
N PRO A 89 -9.00 -9.39 0.48
CA PRO A 89 -10.46 -9.50 0.60
C PRO A 89 -11.21 -8.92 -0.61
N HIS A 90 -10.67 -7.88 -1.26
CA HIS A 90 -11.31 -7.28 -2.43
C HIS A 90 -11.20 -8.19 -3.65
N LEU A 91 -10.02 -8.74 -3.91
CA LEU A 91 -9.78 -9.60 -5.06
C LEU A 91 -10.39 -11.01 -4.88
N GLU A 92 -10.44 -11.56 -3.66
CA GLU A 92 -11.19 -12.79 -3.36
C GLU A 92 -12.67 -12.61 -3.72
N LYS A 93 -13.24 -11.46 -3.36
CA LYS A 93 -14.64 -11.16 -3.69
C LYS A 93 -14.88 -10.99 -5.20
N VAL A 94 -13.91 -10.49 -5.96
CA VAL A 94 -13.99 -10.46 -7.43
C VAL A 94 -14.09 -11.88 -7.99
N ILE A 95 -13.27 -12.81 -7.49
CA ILE A 95 -13.33 -14.22 -7.93
C ILE A 95 -14.69 -14.87 -7.60
N GLU A 96 -15.25 -14.58 -6.42
CA GLU A 96 -16.57 -15.08 -6.04
C GLU A 96 -17.68 -14.60 -6.98
N LEU A 97 -17.62 -13.33 -7.39
CA LEU A 97 -18.65 -12.69 -8.20
C LEU A 97 -18.49 -12.99 -9.70
N ASN A 98 -17.26 -12.93 -10.20
CA ASN A 98 -16.93 -13.12 -11.60
C ASN A 98 -15.47 -13.63 -11.76
N PRO A 99 -15.26 -14.96 -11.77
CA PRO A 99 -13.93 -15.57 -11.83
C PRO A 99 -13.18 -15.31 -13.14
N ASP A 100 -13.89 -14.94 -14.22
CA ASP A 100 -13.32 -14.67 -15.55
C ASP A 100 -13.26 -13.18 -15.87
N TYR A 101 -13.44 -12.31 -14.87
CA TYR A 101 -13.53 -10.86 -15.03
C TYR A 101 -12.30 -10.23 -15.71
N ASN A 102 -11.10 -10.63 -15.32
CA ASN A 102 -9.86 -10.12 -15.89
C ASN A 102 -8.79 -11.23 -15.90
N ILE A 103 -8.09 -11.40 -17.02
CA ILE A 103 -7.02 -12.39 -17.13
C ILE A 103 -5.93 -12.19 -16.07
N SER A 104 -5.61 -10.94 -15.74
CA SER A 104 -4.61 -10.56 -14.73
C SER A 104 -5.09 -10.73 -13.29
N LEU A 105 -6.36 -11.09 -13.05
CA LEU A 105 -6.92 -11.26 -11.70
C LEU A 105 -6.13 -12.28 -10.88
N ARG A 106 -5.76 -13.41 -11.49
CA ARG A 106 -4.96 -14.44 -10.80
C ARG A 106 -3.58 -13.94 -10.42
N PHE A 107 -2.94 -13.16 -11.29
CA PHE A 107 -1.66 -12.54 -10.99
C PHE A 107 -1.76 -11.55 -9.81
N HIS A 108 -2.78 -10.69 -9.81
CA HIS A 108 -3.01 -9.75 -8.72
C HIS A 108 -3.32 -10.47 -7.40
N MET A 109 -4.13 -11.52 -7.43
CA MET A 109 -4.37 -12.38 -6.28
C MET A 109 -3.10 -13.01 -5.73
N ALA A 110 -2.27 -13.56 -6.60
CA ALA A 110 -1.01 -14.16 -6.22
C ALA A 110 -0.07 -13.15 -5.53
N ARG A 111 0.02 -11.92 -6.06
CA ARG A 111 0.74 -10.81 -5.42
C ARG A 111 0.15 -10.46 -4.06
N ALA A 112 -1.16 -10.33 -3.96
CA ALA A 112 -1.84 -9.98 -2.71
C ALA A 112 -1.56 -11.02 -1.61
N TYR A 113 -1.68 -12.31 -1.94
CA TYR A 113 -1.32 -13.40 -1.03
C TYR A 113 0.16 -13.39 -0.66
N GLN A 114 1.05 -13.11 -1.61
CA GLN A 114 2.49 -13.03 -1.33
C GLN A 114 2.79 -11.92 -0.31
N TYR A 115 2.18 -10.72 -0.46
CA TYR A 115 2.32 -9.63 0.52
C TYR A 115 1.66 -9.94 1.86
N ALA A 116 0.56 -10.70 1.86
CA ALA A 116 -0.11 -11.15 3.09
C ALA A 116 0.63 -12.29 3.81
N GLY A 117 1.73 -12.80 3.25
CA GLY A 117 2.46 -13.96 3.81
C GLY A 117 1.80 -15.31 3.55
N GLU A 118 0.73 -15.34 2.76
CA GLU A 118 -0.03 -16.53 2.38
C GLU A 118 0.65 -17.25 1.19
N TYR A 119 1.93 -17.59 1.36
CA TYR A 119 2.83 -17.99 0.26
C TYR A 119 2.35 -19.23 -0.52
N ASN A 120 1.71 -20.20 0.15
CA ASN A 120 1.16 -21.37 -0.54
C ASN A 120 0.01 -20.99 -1.49
N LYS A 121 -0.88 -20.08 -1.06
CA LYS A 121 -1.96 -19.57 -1.91
C LYS A 121 -1.40 -18.74 -3.07
N ALA A 122 -0.37 -17.93 -2.80
CA ALA A 122 0.33 -17.16 -3.82
C ALA A 122 0.90 -18.04 -4.93
N ILE A 123 1.65 -19.10 -4.57
CA ILE A 123 2.20 -20.07 -5.52
C ILE A 123 1.09 -20.68 -6.38
N ALA A 124 0.02 -21.16 -5.76
CA ALA A 124 -1.09 -21.79 -6.48
C ALA A 124 -1.75 -20.85 -7.51
N GLU A 125 -1.92 -19.56 -7.18
CA GLU A 125 -2.49 -18.59 -8.14
C GLU A 125 -1.48 -18.16 -9.22
N TYR A 126 -0.18 -18.09 -8.91
CA TYR A 126 0.86 -17.89 -9.94
C TYR A 126 0.92 -19.05 -10.94
N GLU A 127 0.82 -20.30 -10.46
CA GLU A 127 0.80 -21.50 -11.31
C GLU A 127 -0.44 -21.51 -12.22
N LYS A 128 -1.63 -21.24 -11.67
CA LYS A 128 -2.85 -21.11 -12.50
C LYS A 128 -2.76 -19.99 -13.53
N TYR A 129 -2.15 -18.86 -13.17
CA TYR A 129 -1.94 -17.76 -14.11
C TYR A 129 -0.96 -18.14 -15.24
N LEU A 130 0.11 -18.87 -14.91
CA LEU A 130 1.03 -19.43 -15.89
C LEU A 130 0.31 -20.39 -16.86
N GLU A 131 -0.54 -21.28 -16.34
CA GLU A 131 -1.36 -22.18 -17.16
C GLU A 131 -2.27 -21.41 -18.12
N GLN A 132 -2.91 -20.33 -17.64
CA GLN A 132 -3.77 -19.46 -18.46
C GLN A 132 -3.03 -18.74 -19.58
N LEU A 133 -1.77 -18.35 -19.38
CA LEU A 133 -0.98 -17.69 -20.42
C LEU A 133 -0.55 -18.63 -21.55
N GLY A 134 -0.56 -19.95 -21.31
CA GLY A 134 -0.21 -20.97 -22.29
C GLY A 134 1.30 -21.09 -22.59
N VAL A 135 1.67 -22.17 -23.28
CA VAL A 135 3.08 -22.47 -23.62
C VAL A 135 3.60 -21.47 -24.66
N GLY A 136 4.51 -20.57 -24.26
CA GLY A 136 5.15 -19.59 -25.16
C GLY A 136 5.28 -18.16 -24.62
N SER A 137 4.88 -17.90 -23.37
CA SER A 137 4.77 -16.57 -22.74
C SER A 137 6.10 -15.81 -22.46
N GLY A 138 7.23 -16.25 -23.00
CA GLY A 138 8.50 -15.50 -23.01
C GLY A 138 8.90 -14.90 -21.64
N SER A 139 9.29 -13.62 -21.64
CA SER A 139 9.79 -12.86 -20.48
C SER A 139 8.79 -12.74 -19.31
N ASN A 140 7.48 -12.80 -19.57
CA ASN A 140 6.45 -12.74 -18.53
C ASN A 140 6.51 -13.98 -17.62
N SER A 141 6.84 -15.14 -18.19
CA SER A 141 7.02 -16.39 -17.42
C SER A 141 8.19 -16.30 -16.45
N ASN A 142 9.30 -15.66 -16.84
CA ASN A 142 10.47 -15.52 -15.97
C ASN A 142 10.17 -14.73 -14.70
N ARG A 143 9.36 -13.66 -14.81
CA ARG A 143 8.93 -12.88 -13.64
C ARG A 143 8.04 -13.70 -12.72
N LEU A 144 7.14 -14.52 -13.27
CA LEU A 144 6.25 -15.38 -12.49
C LEU A 144 7.03 -16.49 -11.76
N TYR A 145 7.97 -17.16 -12.44
CA TYR A 145 8.85 -18.13 -11.80
C TYR A 145 9.65 -17.51 -10.67
N LYS A 146 10.17 -16.29 -10.85
CA LYS A 146 10.85 -15.55 -9.77
C LYS A 146 9.93 -15.33 -8.56
N HIS A 147 8.67 -14.93 -8.76
CA HIS A 147 7.73 -14.76 -7.64
C HIS A 147 7.42 -16.08 -6.92
N ILE A 148 7.33 -17.19 -7.65
CA ILE A 148 7.16 -18.53 -7.07
C ILE A 148 8.41 -18.89 -6.23
N GLU A 149 9.61 -18.67 -6.76
CA GLU A 149 10.88 -18.88 -6.03
C GLU A 149 10.97 -18.04 -4.76
N GLU A 150 10.56 -16.76 -4.82
CA GLU A 150 10.48 -15.86 -3.66
C GLU A 150 9.55 -16.42 -2.58
N CYS A 151 8.36 -16.92 -2.97
CA CYS A 151 7.41 -17.54 -2.05
C CYS A 151 7.98 -18.83 -1.43
N GLN A 152 8.66 -19.66 -2.21
CA GLN A 152 9.31 -20.89 -1.73
C GLN A 152 10.44 -20.58 -0.75
N ALA A 153 11.26 -19.58 -1.05
CA ALA A 153 12.31 -19.09 -0.16
C ALA A 153 11.71 -18.57 1.16
N ALA A 154 10.64 -17.77 1.08
CA ALA A 154 9.93 -17.27 2.25
C ALA A 154 9.40 -18.41 3.12
N LEU A 155 8.77 -19.45 2.54
CA LEU A 155 8.34 -20.65 3.26
C LEU A 155 9.49 -21.38 3.98
N ALA A 156 10.70 -21.38 3.40
CA ALA A 156 11.87 -21.96 4.03
C ALA A 156 12.41 -21.09 5.19
N LEU A 157 12.38 -19.76 5.04
CA LEU A 157 12.82 -18.80 6.05
C LEU A 157 11.87 -18.76 7.26
N VAL A 158 10.55 -18.78 7.03
CA VAL A 158 9.54 -18.79 8.10
C VAL A 158 9.69 -20.02 9.01
N LYS A 159 10.16 -21.16 8.48
CA LYS A 159 10.47 -22.37 9.27
C LYS A 159 11.72 -22.24 10.14
N LYS A 160 12.54 -21.21 9.92
CA LYS A 160 13.80 -20.95 10.62
C LYS A 160 13.82 -19.50 11.12
N PRO A 161 12.94 -19.13 12.06
CA PRO A 161 12.85 -17.76 12.53
C PRO A 161 14.17 -17.35 13.19
N VAL A 162 14.70 -16.19 12.79
CA VAL A 162 15.79 -15.53 13.50
C VAL A 162 15.15 -14.75 14.65
N PRO A 163 15.58 -14.96 15.91
CA PRO A 163 15.05 -14.20 17.03
C PRO A 163 15.53 -12.76 16.90
N VAL A 164 14.68 -11.90 16.37
CA VAL A 164 14.91 -10.46 16.25
C VAL A 164 13.93 -9.73 17.15
N GLN A 165 14.42 -8.70 17.84
CA GLN A 165 13.57 -7.79 18.59
C GLN A 165 13.45 -6.50 17.77
N ILE A 166 12.25 -6.25 17.23
CA ILE A 166 11.94 -5.00 16.56
C ILE A 166 11.37 -4.05 17.62
N THR A 167 12.05 -2.93 17.84
CA THR A 167 11.66 -1.92 18.82
C THR A 167 11.49 -0.59 18.11
N ASN A 168 10.32 0.02 18.25
CA ASN A 168 10.11 1.41 17.85
C ASN A 168 10.96 2.31 18.77
N LEU A 169 11.71 3.24 18.19
CA LEU A 169 12.66 4.11 18.91
C LEU A 169 11.98 5.28 19.63
N GLY A 170 10.65 5.36 19.56
CA GLY A 170 9.81 6.40 20.16
C GLY A 170 9.72 7.65 19.29
N ASP A 171 8.79 8.53 19.66
CA ASP A 171 8.38 9.70 18.87
C ASP A 171 9.49 10.75 18.65
N ARG A 172 10.61 10.61 19.37
CA ARG A 172 11.82 11.41 19.15
C ARG A 172 12.50 11.10 17.81
N ILE A 173 12.36 9.85 17.36
CA ILE A 173 12.98 9.34 16.14
C ILE A 173 11.90 8.92 15.14
N ASN A 174 11.00 8.02 15.54
CA ASN A 174 9.93 7.55 14.68
C ASN A 174 8.78 8.55 14.61
N SER A 175 8.21 8.69 13.43
CA SER A 175 7.03 9.47 13.12
C SER A 175 5.92 8.54 12.64
N GLU A 176 4.71 9.10 12.48
CA GLU A 176 3.60 8.40 11.80
C GLU A 176 3.80 8.28 10.28
N TRP A 177 4.84 8.91 9.75
CA TRP A 177 5.20 8.95 8.34
C TRP A 177 6.36 7.99 8.04
N PRO A 178 6.65 7.70 6.76
CA PRO A 178 7.78 6.85 6.39
C PRO A 178 9.12 7.38 6.95
N ASP A 179 9.74 6.59 7.83
CA ASP A 179 11.11 6.76 8.30
C ASP A 179 11.94 5.55 7.89
N TYR A 180 13.06 5.78 7.20
CA TYR A 180 13.84 4.70 6.61
C TYR A 180 15.33 5.06 6.47
N ALA A 181 16.10 4.10 5.98
CA ALA A 181 17.56 4.18 5.81
C ALA A 181 18.33 4.59 7.10
N PRO A 182 18.03 4.05 8.29
CA PRO A 182 18.78 4.41 9.49
C PRO A 182 20.26 3.99 9.37
N MET A 183 21.16 4.92 9.65
CA MET A 183 22.60 4.73 9.66
C MET A 183 23.19 5.25 10.96
N VAL A 184 23.93 4.41 11.68
CA VAL A 184 24.66 4.80 12.88
C VAL A 184 26.15 4.90 12.61
N ASP A 185 26.82 5.84 13.29
CA ASP A 185 28.27 5.86 13.34
C ASP A 185 28.85 4.67 14.11
N HIS A 186 30.15 4.44 13.99
CA HIS A 186 30.83 3.30 14.64
C HIS A 186 30.70 3.34 16.18
N GLN A 187 30.50 4.52 16.78
CA GLN A 187 30.34 4.66 18.23
C GLN A 187 28.86 4.57 18.69
N GLU A 188 27.92 4.38 17.75
CA GLU A 188 26.48 4.45 17.98
C GLU A 188 26.05 5.70 18.76
N GLN A 189 26.66 6.85 18.49
CA GLN A 189 26.36 8.15 19.08
C GLN A 189 25.63 9.09 18.14
N LEU A 190 25.67 8.83 16.83
CA LEU A 190 25.02 9.62 15.81
C LEU A 190 24.20 8.71 14.90
N LEU A 191 22.91 9.04 14.75
CA LEU A 191 21.99 8.40 13.83
C LEU A 191 21.65 9.38 12.72
N PHE A 192 21.85 8.98 11.47
CA PHE A 192 21.21 9.59 10.31
C PHE A 192 20.05 8.71 9.85
N PHE A 193 19.00 9.32 9.34
CA PHE A 193 17.89 8.60 8.71
C PHE A 193 17.14 9.53 7.77
N THR A 194 16.35 8.95 6.87
CA THR A 194 15.50 9.69 5.95
C THR A 194 14.07 9.64 6.46
N SER A 195 13.37 10.76 6.38
CA SER A 195 11.97 10.84 6.78
C SER A 195 11.14 11.64 5.78
N ARG A 196 9.88 11.24 5.65
CA ARG A 196 8.83 11.95 4.91
C ARG A 196 7.77 12.54 5.86
N ARG A 197 8.17 12.87 7.09
CA ARG A 197 7.29 13.46 8.12
C ARG A 197 6.72 14.81 7.70
N GLU A 198 5.62 15.24 8.30
CA GLU A 198 5.04 16.58 8.06
C GLU A 198 5.78 17.68 8.85
N THR A 199 6.18 17.36 10.08
CA THR A 199 6.65 18.35 11.04
C THR A 199 8.17 18.47 11.02
N ASN A 200 8.66 19.69 11.25
CA ASN A 200 10.08 19.99 11.28
C ASN A 200 10.81 19.70 9.95
N ASN A 201 10.11 19.81 8.81
CA ASN A 201 10.73 19.73 7.49
C ASN A 201 11.38 21.04 7.05
N HIS A 202 12.35 20.93 6.14
CA HIS A 202 12.90 22.05 5.39
C HIS A 202 11.95 22.53 4.27
N SER A 203 11.16 21.61 3.70
CA SER A 203 10.23 21.84 2.60
C SER A 203 8.78 21.52 2.99
N ASP A 204 7.84 22.31 2.46
CA ASP A 204 6.39 22.11 2.56
C ASP A 204 5.80 21.33 1.36
N LEU A 205 6.67 20.77 0.50
CA LEU A 205 6.28 20.06 -0.69
C LEU A 205 5.84 18.62 -0.38
N VAL A 206 4.80 18.20 -1.10
CA VAL A 206 4.19 16.87 -1.06
C VAL A 206 4.32 16.25 -2.45
N ASP A 207 4.66 14.97 -2.50
CA ASP A 207 4.85 14.21 -3.74
C ASP A 207 3.51 13.61 -4.23
N ASP A 208 3.53 12.98 -5.40
CA ASP A 208 2.35 12.43 -6.07
C ASP A 208 1.62 11.38 -5.20
N ASP A 209 2.33 10.73 -4.28
CA ASP A 209 1.79 9.75 -3.32
C ASP A 209 1.19 10.37 -2.04
N LEU A 210 1.12 11.70 -1.96
CA LEU A 210 0.62 12.48 -0.83
C LEU A 210 1.50 12.46 0.43
N PHE A 211 2.73 11.94 0.33
CA PHE A 211 3.72 12.07 1.39
C PHE A 211 4.65 13.26 1.13
N TYR A 212 5.17 13.87 2.20
CA TYR A 212 6.14 14.96 2.07
C TYR A 212 7.39 14.50 1.33
N TYR A 213 8.11 15.43 0.73
CA TYR A 213 9.39 15.11 0.12
C TYR A 213 10.34 14.50 1.15
N GLU A 214 11.17 13.56 0.71
CA GLU A 214 12.11 12.90 1.59
C GLU A 214 13.25 13.86 1.99
N GLU A 215 13.56 13.87 3.29
CA GLU A 215 14.61 14.70 3.86
C GLU A 215 15.47 13.90 4.83
N ILE A 216 16.73 14.29 4.94
CA ILE A 216 17.71 13.71 5.87
C ILE A 216 17.53 14.34 7.25
N TYR A 217 17.46 13.50 8.28
CA TYR A 217 17.43 13.87 9.68
C TYR A 217 18.63 13.26 10.40
N PHE A 218 19.01 13.86 11.53
CA PHE A 218 20.00 13.27 12.43
C PHE A 218 19.59 13.38 13.89
N SER A 219 20.09 12.48 14.74
CA SER A 219 19.92 12.54 16.19
C SER A 219 21.19 12.06 16.89
N HIS A 220 21.48 12.67 18.04
CA HIS A 220 22.55 12.25 18.92
C HIS A 220 22.02 11.36 20.04
N LYS A 221 22.82 10.39 20.47
CA LYS A 221 22.49 9.56 21.62
C LYS A 221 22.68 10.35 22.92
N GLU A 222 21.66 10.35 23.77
CA GLU A 222 21.63 10.98 25.08
C GLU A 222 21.62 9.89 26.15
N GLY A 223 22.82 9.44 26.55
CA GLY A 223 22.97 8.31 27.47
C GLY A 223 22.50 7.00 26.85
N ALA A 224 21.36 6.48 27.32
CA ALA A 224 20.80 5.20 26.85
C ALA A 224 19.74 5.36 25.75
N THR A 225 19.29 6.59 25.46
CA THR A 225 18.19 6.87 24.52
C THR A 225 18.64 7.79 23.41
N TRP A 226 17.95 7.80 22.28
CA TRP A 226 18.16 8.83 21.25
C TRP A 226 17.54 10.16 21.68
N GLY A 227 18.21 11.26 21.31
CA GLY A 227 17.69 12.61 21.42
C GLY A 227 16.67 12.91 20.32
N GLU A 228 16.17 14.14 20.30
CA GLU A 228 15.24 14.60 19.25
C GLU A 228 15.89 14.54 17.85
N ALA A 229 15.08 14.20 16.85
CA ALA A 229 15.50 14.27 15.47
C ALA A 229 15.60 15.74 14.99
N HIS A 230 16.72 16.06 14.37
CA HIS A 230 17.05 17.40 13.88
C HIS A 230 17.31 17.40 12.39
N GLN A 231 16.94 18.51 11.76
CA GLN A 231 17.27 18.81 10.37
C GLN A 231 18.70 19.36 10.26
N PRO A 232 19.51 18.86 9.31
CA PRO A 232 20.81 19.45 8.98
C PRO A 232 20.69 20.77 8.20
N GLY A 233 19.45 21.17 7.85
CA GLY A 233 19.17 22.36 7.06
C GLY A 233 19.67 22.25 5.63
N SER A 234 19.87 23.41 4.98
CA SER A 234 20.20 23.49 3.56
C SER A 234 21.60 22.98 3.17
N ILE A 235 22.37 22.48 4.15
CA ILE A 235 23.67 21.87 3.92
C ILE A 235 23.50 20.50 3.25
N LEU A 236 22.51 19.72 3.70
CA LEU A 236 22.24 18.39 3.18
C LEU A 236 20.87 18.28 2.50
N ASN A 237 19.85 19.02 2.97
CA ASN A 237 18.52 18.99 2.38
C ASN A 237 18.31 20.16 1.43
N THR A 238 17.81 19.87 0.25
CA THR A 238 17.35 20.86 -0.72
C THR A 238 15.83 20.97 -0.64
N ARG A 239 15.21 21.71 -1.57
CA ARG A 239 13.74 21.68 -1.74
C ARG A 239 13.27 20.52 -2.63
N LYS A 240 14.10 19.49 -2.83
CA LYS A 240 13.84 18.30 -3.65
C LYS A 240 13.97 17.05 -2.76
N HIS A 241 13.83 15.86 -3.34
CA HIS A 241 14.05 14.62 -2.62
C HIS A 241 15.53 14.49 -2.28
N ASP A 242 15.83 14.36 -0.99
CA ASP A 242 17.18 14.15 -0.47
C ASP A 242 17.15 13.02 0.57
N SER A 243 17.97 11.99 0.36
CA SER A 243 18.00 10.81 1.23
C SER A 243 19.42 10.37 1.54
N ASN A 244 19.61 9.86 2.76
CA ASN A 244 20.90 9.34 3.19
C ASN A 244 21.09 7.93 2.63
N LEU A 245 22.25 7.66 2.02
CA LEU A 245 22.55 6.37 1.41
C LEU A 245 23.50 5.55 2.26
N ALA A 246 24.63 6.13 2.66
CA ALA A 246 25.64 5.43 3.42
C ALA A 246 26.53 6.36 4.24
N LEU A 247 26.97 5.89 5.40
CA LEU A 247 28.02 6.51 6.18
C LEU A 247 29.31 5.71 6.03
N SER A 248 30.44 6.39 5.79
CA SER A 248 31.74 5.74 5.74
C SER A 248 32.08 5.05 7.07
N PRO A 249 32.90 3.97 7.07
CA PRO A 249 33.25 3.26 8.30
C PRO A 249 33.92 4.14 9.37
N ASP A 250 34.59 5.22 8.96
CA ASP A 250 35.20 6.20 9.87
C ASP A 250 34.25 7.33 10.30
N GLY A 251 33.00 7.32 9.84
CA GLY A 251 31.96 8.29 10.19
C GLY A 251 32.14 9.69 9.59
N LYS A 252 33.11 9.88 8.69
CA LYS A 252 33.48 11.22 8.18
C LYS A 252 32.84 11.59 6.86
N THR A 253 32.33 10.62 6.11
CA THR A 253 31.75 10.85 4.79
C THR A 253 30.36 10.27 4.75
N LEU A 254 29.37 11.14 4.59
CA LEU A 254 27.99 10.77 4.31
C LEU A 254 27.78 10.79 2.80
N TYR A 255 27.40 9.65 2.23
CA TYR A 255 26.91 9.55 0.86
C TYR A 255 25.39 9.77 0.88
N LEU A 256 24.90 10.64 0.01
CA LEU A 256 23.48 10.99 -0.08
C LEU A 256 23.02 11.03 -1.54
N TYR A 257 21.73 10.77 -1.74
CA TYR A 257 21.02 11.05 -2.97
C TYR A 257 20.43 12.45 -2.91
N SER A 258 20.42 13.17 -4.03
CA SER A 258 19.73 14.46 -4.17
C SER A 258 19.14 14.61 -5.56
N ASP A 259 17.86 14.98 -5.63
CA ASP A 259 17.12 15.19 -6.87
C ASP A 259 17.32 16.60 -7.48
N LYS A 260 18.23 17.42 -6.93
CA LYS A 260 18.50 18.78 -7.45
C LYS A 260 18.91 18.82 -8.94
N ASN A 261 19.45 17.73 -9.48
CA ASN A 261 19.89 17.58 -10.87
C ASN A 261 19.23 16.39 -11.60
N GLY A 262 18.01 16.00 -11.21
CA GLY A 262 17.33 14.82 -11.76
C GLY A 262 17.81 13.50 -11.16
N GLY A 263 18.39 13.56 -9.96
CA GLY A 263 18.85 12.42 -9.17
C GLY A 263 20.31 12.07 -9.38
N ASP A 264 21.16 12.50 -8.44
CA ASP A 264 22.59 12.17 -8.40
C ASP A 264 23.02 11.73 -6.99
N ILE A 265 24.17 11.05 -6.90
CA ILE A 265 24.82 10.72 -5.63
C ILE A 265 25.89 11.76 -5.30
N TYR A 266 25.83 12.30 -4.09
CA TYR A 266 26.78 13.25 -3.52
C TYR A 266 27.45 12.67 -2.28
N TYR A 267 28.49 13.35 -1.80
CA TYR A 267 29.11 13.07 -0.52
C TYR A 267 29.44 14.38 0.21
N SER A 268 29.43 14.34 1.55
CA SER A 268 29.78 15.46 2.45
C SER A 268 31.25 15.86 2.39
#